data_AF-A0A212M1X6-F1
#
_entry.id   AF-A0A212M1X6-F1
#
_cell.length_a   1.000
_cell.length_b   1.000
_cell.length_c   1.000
_cell.angle_alpha   90.00
_cell.angle_beta   90.00
_cell.angle_gamma   90.00
#
_symmetry.space_group_name_H-M   'P 1'
#
loop_
_entity.id
_entity.type
_entity.pdbx_description
1 polymer ?
#
loop_
_entity_poly.entity_id
_entity_poly.type
_entity_poly.pdbx_seq_one_letter_code
_entity_poly.pdbx_strand_id
1 'polypeptide(L)'
;MNTQDFHKIIMATLYQYSEAIVRRVQGRYNYINIPGNADINFTTVIALDKIISKINANGMKAQILEYGKGSLMDKDNPYLSEYMQSDMWNPDRREQYITGRPRAWYKNADGQIVYSDGRARGRLLERIGRSEFMPQEAMHIIENEIDAILPEIEEAIANTVVKAIADMVTKDMKSIRIYI
;
A
#
# COMPACT_ATOMS: atom_id res chain seq x y z
N MET A 1 -24.49 -4.67 25.39
CA MET A 1 -24.07 -4.23 24.04
C MET A 1 -24.18 -5.43 23.13
N ASN A 2 -24.69 -5.31 21.91
CA ASN A 2 -24.79 -6.47 21.01
C ASN A 2 -23.50 -6.66 20.18
N THR A 3 -23.34 -7.79 19.50
CA THR A 3 -22.15 -8.08 18.68
C THR A 3 -21.92 -7.05 17.56
N GLN A 4 -22.99 -6.48 17.00
CA GLN A 4 -22.89 -5.43 15.99
C GLN A 4 -22.27 -4.15 16.55
N ASP A 5 -22.62 -3.77 17.77
CA ASP A 5 -22.05 -2.61 18.46
C ASP A 5 -20.57 -2.84 18.78
N PHE A 6 -20.19 -4.05 19.21
CA PHE A 6 -18.79 -4.41 19.44
C PHE A 6 -17.94 -4.30 18.16
N HIS A 7 -18.42 -4.87 17.05
CA HIS A 7 -17.73 -4.77 15.76
C HIS A 7 -17.58 -3.32 15.29
N LYS A 8 -18.58 -2.47 15.51
CA LYS A 8 -18.52 -1.04 15.15
C LYS A 8 -17.40 -0.31 15.89
N ILE A 9 -17.21 -0.58 17.19
CA ILE A 9 -16.18 0.11 17.97
C ILE A 9 -14.79 -0.31 17.49
N ILE A 10 -14.54 -1.61 17.29
CA ILE A 10 -13.25 -2.09 16.76
C ILE A 10 -13.00 -1.60 15.33
N MET A 11 -14.04 -1.57 14.48
CA MET A 11 -13.95 -0.97 13.14
C MET A 11 -13.57 0.50 13.20
N ALA A 12 -14.16 1.28 14.12
CA ALA A 12 -13.83 2.69 14.27
C ALA A 12 -12.36 2.89 14.65
N THR A 13 -11.84 2.08 15.58
CA THR A 13 -10.41 2.09 15.95
C THR A 13 -9.53 1.78 14.73
N LEU A 14 -9.79 0.66 14.03
CA LEU A 14 -9.02 0.28 12.85
C LEU A 14 -9.09 1.32 11.73
N TYR A 15 -10.25 1.96 11.53
CA TYR A 15 -10.43 3.03 10.55
C TYR A 15 -9.51 4.22 10.87
N GLN A 16 -9.46 4.68 12.12
CA GLN A 16 -8.62 5.78 12.56
C GLN A 16 -7.13 5.52 12.30
N TYR A 17 -6.66 4.31 12.66
CA TYR A 17 -5.27 3.94 12.43
C TYR A 17 -4.94 3.75 10.95
N SER A 18 -5.87 3.19 10.16
CA SER A 18 -5.69 3.07 8.71
C SER A 18 -5.60 4.43 8.03
N GLU A 19 -6.43 5.39 8.46
CA GLU A 19 -6.34 6.77 8.01
C GLU A 19 -5.00 7.41 8.39
N ALA A 20 -4.52 7.17 9.61
CA ALA A 20 -3.22 7.66 10.06
C ALA A 20 -2.06 7.08 9.24
N ILE A 21 -2.08 5.77 8.96
CA ILE A 21 -1.09 5.09 8.10
C ILE A 21 -1.09 5.73 6.71
N VAL A 22 -2.26 5.86 6.06
CA VAL A 22 -2.36 6.46 4.73
C VAL A 22 -1.78 7.87 4.71
N ARG A 23 -2.06 8.69 5.72
CA ARG A 23 -1.49 10.05 5.83
C ARG A 23 0.03 10.04 5.97
N ARG A 24 0.59 9.13 6.77
CA ARG A 24 2.04 9.00 6.97
C ARG A 24 2.75 8.55 5.70
N VAL A 25 2.21 7.53 5.03
CA VAL A 25 2.73 7.05 3.75
C VAL A 25 2.63 8.14 2.69
N GLN A 26 1.48 8.81 2.56
CA GLN A 26 1.31 9.92 1.62
C GLN A 26 2.32 11.05 1.88
N GLY A 27 2.59 11.36 3.16
CA GLY A 27 3.62 12.32 3.56
C GLY A 27 5.01 11.93 3.04
N ARG A 28 5.41 10.66 3.19
CA ARG A 28 6.68 10.14 2.67
C ARG A 28 6.72 10.13 1.14
N TYR A 29 5.64 9.70 0.49
CA TYR A 29 5.52 9.74 -0.97
C TYR A 29 5.70 11.16 -1.50
N ASN A 30 5.11 12.16 -0.85
CA ASN A 30 5.20 13.56 -1.28
C ASN A 30 6.62 14.14 -1.16
N TYR A 31 7.42 13.66 -0.20
CA TYR A 31 8.78 14.15 0.00
C TYR A 31 9.77 13.61 -1.05
N ILE A 32 9.50 12.45 -1.63
CA ILE A 32 10.44 11.78 -2.55
C ILE A 32 10.16 12.20 -4.00
N ASN A 33 11.19 12.73 -4.65
CA ASN A 33 11.10 13.25 -6.03
C ASN A 33 11.21 12.13 -7.08
N ILE A 34 10.12 11.40 -7.28
CA ILE A 34 9.94 10.40 -8.33
C ILE A 34 8.69 10.79 -9.14
N PRO A 35 8.74 10.74 -10.48
CA PRO A 35 7.59 11.03 -11.32
C PRO A 35 6.55 9.89 -11.27
N GLY A 36 5.29 10.24 -11.50
CA GLY A 36 4.18 9.29 -11.60
C GLY A 36 3.18 9.41 -10.44
N ASN A 37 2.07 8.69 -10.56
CA ASN A 37 1.00 8.71 -9.55
C ASN A 37 1.38 7.84 -8.35
N ALA A 38 0.96 8.26 -7.16
CA ALA A 38 1.15 7.53 -5.91
C ALA A 38 -0.12 7.60 -5.06
N ASP A 39 -1.23 7.20 -5.67
CA ASP A 39 -2.53 7.20 -5.01
C ASP A 39 -2.55 6.13 -3.93
N ILE A 40 -2.96 6.49 -2.72
CA ILE A 40 -3.08 5.56 -1.61
C ILE A 40 -4.39 5.78 -0.89
N ASN A 41 -5.05 4.68 -0.55
CA ASN A 41 -6.30 4.66 0.19
C ASN A 41 -6.36 3.43 1.09
N PHE A 42 -7.43 3.31 1.85
CA PHE A 42 -7.69 2.12 2.63
C PHE A 42 -9.15 1.71 2.54
N THR A 43 -9.43 0.47 2.92
CA THR A 43 -10.79 -0.07 3.03
C THR A 43 -10.86 -0.98 4.24
N THR A 44 -11.87 -0.75 5.09
CA THR A 44 -12.15 -1.59 6.25
C THR A 44 -13.49 -2.29 6.06
N VAL A 45 -13.49 -3.62 6.18
CA VAL A 45 -14.69 -4.46 6.02
C VAL A 45 -14.81 -5.48 7.14
N ILE A 46 -16.05 -5.90 7.41
CA ILE A 46 -16.32 -7.12 8.17
C ILE A 46 -16.51 -8.26 7.17
N ALA A 47 -15.73 -9.33 7.32
CA ALA A 47 -15.89 -10.54 6.54
C ALA A 47 -15.66 -11.77 7.42
N LEU A 48 -16.64 -12.69 7.47
CA LEU A 48 -16.54 -13.97 8.16
C LEU A 48 -16.00 -13.84 9.60
N ASP A 49 -16.65 -13.01 10.41
CA ASP A 49 -16.29 -12.70 11.80
C ASP A 49 -14.89 -12.08 12.00
N LYS A 50 -14.29 -11.56 10.94
CA LYS A 50 -13.04 -10.78 10.97
C LYS A 50 -13.32 -9.34 10.59
N ILE A 51 -12.61 -8.42 11.22
CA ILE A 51 -12.50 -7.05 10.75
C ILE A 51 -11.17 -6.95 10.02
N ILE A 52 -11.22 -6.61 8.73
CA ILE A 52 -10.06 -6.54 7.85
C ILE A 52 -9.92 -5.10 7.39
N SER A 53 -8.78 -4.48 7.66
CA SER A 53 -8.38 -3.25 6.99
C SER A 53 -7.32 -3.55 5.95
N LYS A 54 -7.47 -2.96 4.76
CA LYS A 54 -6.54 -3.08 3.64
C LYS A 54 -6.04 -1.70 3.26
N ILE A 55 -4.73 -1.53 3.16
CA ILE A 55 -4.10 -0.36 2.55
C ILE A 55 -3.85 -0.69 1.08
N ASN A 56 -4.32 0.15 0.16
CA ASN A 56 -4.13 -0.04 -1.27
C ASN A 56 -3.36 1.16 -1.82
N ALA A 57 -2.27 0.88 -2.54
CA ALA A 57 -1.51 1.90 -3.25
C ALA A 57 -1.44 1.58 -4.75
N ASN A 58 -1.56 2.61 -5.57
CA ASN A 58 -1.59 2.51 -7.02
C ASN A 58 -0.74 3.60 -7.68
N GLY A 59 -0.33 3.33 -8.91
CA GLY A 59 0.46 4.24 -9.72
C GLY A 59 1.95 3.92 -9.71
N MET A 60 2.63 4.42 -10.74
CA MET A 60 4.02 4.16 -11.03
C MET A 60 4.94 4.61 -9.89
N LYS A 61 4.67 5.77 -9.29
CA LYS A 61 5.49 6.28 -8.19
C LYS A 61 5.33 5.41 -6.94
N ALA A 62 4.11 5.00 -6.59
CA ALA A 62 3.89 4.07 -5.47
C ALA A 62 4.65 2.75 -5.70
N GLN A 63 4.53 2.16 -6.89
CA GLN A 63 5.25 0.91 -7.22
C GLN A 63 6.77 1.05 -7.12
N ILE A 64 7.34 2.14 -7.63
CA ILE A 64 8.79 2.38 -7.54
C ILE A 64 9.23 2.56 -6.09
N LEU A 65 8.43 3.22 -5.26
CA LEU A 65 8.76 3.43 -3.86
C LEU A 65 8.65 2.13 -3.05
N GLU A 66 7.63 1.32 -3.29
CA GLU A 66 7.45 0.07 -2.56
C GLU A 66 8.39 -1.04 -3.02
N TYR A 67 8.63 -1.17 -4.33
CA TYR A 67 9.31 -2.33 -4.91
C TYR A 67 10.53 -1.98 -5.78
N GLY A 68 10.90 -0.71 -5.86
CA GLY A 68 12.07 -0.28 -6.62
C GLY A 68 11.86 -0.28 -8.14
N LYS A 69 12.93 -0.01 -8.88
CA LYS A 69 12.96 -0.09 -10.35
C LYS A 69 14.35 -0.42 -10.88
N GLY A 70 14.36 -0.96 -12.09
CA GLY A 70 15.61 -1.28 -12.78
C GLY A 70 16.30 -2.49 -12.18
N SER A 71 17.63 -2.55 -12.31
CA SER A 71 18.46 -3.60 -11.73
C SER A 71 18.38 -3.73 -10.21
N LEU A 72 17.84 -2.72 -9.51
CA LEU A 72 17.63 -2.70 -8.06
C LEU A 72 16.18 -2.94 -7.64
N MET A 73 15.32 -3.34 -8.59
CA MET A 73 13.95 -3.74 -8.28
C MET A 73 13.93 -4.98 -7.38
N ASP A 74 13.07 -4.95 -6.37
CA ASP A 74 12.84 -6.08 -5.48
C ASP A 74 12.25 -7.27 -6.25
N LYS A 75 12.88 -8.43 -6.06
CA LYS A 75 12.50 -9.69 -6.72
C LYS A 75 11.37 -10.41 -6.00
N ASP A 76 11.14 -10.05 -4.73
CA ASP A 76 10.07 -10.61 -3.91
C ASP A 76 8.75 -9.83 -4.07
N ASN A 77 8.72 -8.84 -4.98
CA ASN A 77 7.49 -8.14 -5.35
C ASN A 77 6.44 -9.13 -5.88
N PRO A 78 5.32 -9.33 -5.17
CA PRO A 78 4.32 -10.35 -5.52
C PRO A 78 3.60 -10.06 -6.84
N TYR A 79 3.65 -8.81 -7.33
CA TYR A 79 3.02 -8.37 -8.58
C TYR A 79 3.99 -8.34 -9.76
N LEU A 80 5.27 -8.66 -9.56
CA LEU A 80 6.29 -8.56 -10.59
C LEU A 80 6.00 -9.47 -11.79
N SER A 81 5.58 -10.70 -11.53
CA SER A 81 5.28 -11.69 -12.58
C SER A 81 4.12 -11.22 -13.48
N GLU A 82 3.04 -10.70 -12.88
CA GLU A 82 1.91 -10.15 -13.61
C GLU A 82 2.32 -8.91 -14.42
N TYR A 83 3.10 -8.01 -13.81
CA TYR A 83 3.61 -6.82 -14.49
C TYR A 83 4.47 -7.18 -15.71
N MET A 84 5.37 -8.16 -15.59
CA MET A 84 6.22 -8.63 -16.70
C MET A 84 5.44 -9.28 -17.85
N GLN A 85 4.24 -9.79 -17.58
CA GLN A 85 3.35 -10.39 -18.57
C GLN A 85 2.39 -9.37 -19.21
N SER A 86 2.36 -8.13 -18.71
CA SER A 86 1.45 -7.08 -19.19
C SER A 86 1.99 -6.31 -20.41
N ASP A 87 1.11 -5.63 -21.13
CA ASP A 87 1.47 -4.70 -22.21
C ASP A 87 2.29 -3.48 -21.73
N MET A 88 2.35 -3.27 -20.42
CA MET A 88 3.16 -2.22 -19.80
C MET A 88 4.62 -2.64 -19.65
N TRP A 89 4.94 -3.94 -19.75
CA TRP A 89 6.33 -4.40 -19.75
C TRP A 89 7.04 -3.94 -21.03
N ASN A 90 8.35 -3.67 -20.93
CA ASN A 90 9.14 -3.43 -22.15
C ASN A 90 9.62 -4.79 -22.67
N PRO A 91 9.17 -5.26 -23.85
CA PRO A 91 9.53 -6.58 -24.36
C PRO A 91 11.04 -6.72 -24.65
N ASP A 92 11.76 -5.61 -24.83
CA ASP A 92 13.20 -5.63 -25.04
C ASP A 92 13.99 -5.65 -23.71
N ARG A 93 13.33 -5.61 -22.54
CA ARG A 93 14.00 -5.75 -21.24
C ARG A 93 14.61 -7.14 -21.12
N ARG A 94 15.84 -7.17 -20.66
CA ARG A 94 16.48 -8.38 -20.12
C ARG A 94 16.38 -8.24 -18.61
N GLU A 95 15.71 -9.17 -17.95
CA GLU A 95 15.49 -9.12 -16.49
C GLU A 95 14.86 -7.77 -16.06
N GLN A 96 15.22 -7.24 -14.88
CA GLN A 96 14.64 -6.01 -14.34
C GLN A 96 15.30 -4.72 -14.85
N TYR A 97 16.38 -4.82 -15.64
CA TYR A 97 17.14 -3.67 -16.12
C TYR A 97 16.30 -2.64 -16.89
N ILE A 98 16.60 -1.36 -16.73
CA ILE A 98 15.96 -0.31 -17.55
C ILE A 98 16.56 -0.32 -18.97
N THR A 99 15.77 -0.77 -19.94
CA THR A 99 16.15 -0.85 -21.35
C THR A 99 15.31 0.11 -22.20
N GLY A 100 15.89 0.66 -23.27
CA GLY A 100 15.14 1.46 -24.23
C GLY A 100 14.11 0.64 -25.00
N ARG A 101 12.98 1.29 -25.32
CA ARG A 101 11.83 0.68 -26.02
C ARG A 101 11.98 0.79 -27.55
N PRO A 102 11.27 -0.06 -28.32
CA PRO A 102 11.10 0.11 -29.75
C PRO A 102 10.29 1.37 -30.09
N ARG A 103 10.41 1.84 -31.33
CA ARG A 103 9.66 3.00 -31.84
C ARG A 103 8.17 2.67 -31.94
N ALA A 104 7.37 3.11 -30.98
CA ALA A 104 5.93 2.91 -30.94
C ALA A 104 5.27 3.77 -29.85
N TRP A 105 3.96 3.89 -29.91
CA TRP A 105 3.14 4.27 -28.77
C TRP A 105 3.00 3.09 -27.81
N TYR A 106 3.06 3.34 -26.50
CA TYR A 106 2.90 2.32 -25.47
C TYR A 106 2.20 2.88 -24.24
N LYS A 107 1.60 1.99 -23.43
CA LYS A 107 0.98 2.33 -22.15
C LYS A 107 2.03 2.23 -21.04
N ASN A 108 2.23 3.30 -20.26
CA ASN A 108 3.11 3.26 -19.08
C ASN A 108 2.38 2.64 -17.86
N ALA A 109 3.09 2.51 -16.74
CA ALA A 109 2.53 1.91 -15.51
C ALA A 109 1.41 2.76 -14.86
N ASP A 110 1.34 4.06 -15.17
CA ASP A 110 0.21 4.93 -14.80
C ASP A 110 -0.96 4.84 -15.80
N GLY A 111 -0.84 3.99 -16.81
CA GLY A 111 -1.85 3.80 -17.84
C GLY A 111 -1.89 4.88 -18.93
N GLN A 112 -0.94 5.80 -18.94
CA GLN A 112 -0.83 6.88 -19.92
C GLN A 112 -0.18 6.38 -21.22
N ILE A 113 -0.63 6.91 -22.35
CA ILE A 113 -0.05 6.63 -23.66
C ILE A 113 1.16 7.53 -23.90
N VAL A 114 2.33 6.91 -24.13
CA VAL A 114 3.62 7.58 -24.34
C VAL A 114 4.23 7.12 -25.66
N TYR A 115 4.92 8.01 -26.35
CA TYR A 115 5.63 7.69 -27.59
C TYR A 115 7.12 7.45 -27.33
N SER A 116 7.66 6.35 -27.85
CA SER A 116 9.11 6.12 -27.92
C SER A 116 9.61 6.37 -29.34
N ASP A 117 10.74 7.07 -29.47
CA ASP A 117 11.38 7.32 -30.77
C ASP A 117 12.21 6.13 -31.28
N GLY A 118 12.47 5.14 -30.43
CA GLY A 118 13.23 3.92 -30.70
C GLY A 118 14.76 4.07 -30.76
N ARG A 119 15.32 5.27 -30.55
CA ARG A 119 16.77 5.52 -30.74
C ARG A 119 17.67 4.73 -29.80
N ALA A 120 17.16 4.39 -28.63
CA ALA A 120 17.87 3.63 -27.60
C ALA A 120 17.33 2.19 -27.44
N ARG A 121 16.57 1.67 -28.41
CA ARG A 121 15.99 0.33 -28.37
C ARG A 121 17.03 -0.72 -27.95
N GLY A 122 16.71 -1.55 -26.97
CA GLY A 122 17.57 -2.64 -26.50
C GLY A 122 18.84 -2.21 -25.76
N ARG A 123 19.12 -0.90 -25.64
CA ARG A 123 20.27 -0.39 -24.89
C ARG A 123 19.94 -0.30 -23.41
N LEU A 124 20.91 -0.68 -22.57
CA LEU A 124 20.84 -0.51 -21.13
C LEU A 124 20.94 0.99 -20.79
N LEU A 125 19.84 1.56 -20.32
CA LEU A 125 19.73 3.00 -20.05
C LEU A 125 20.32 3.39 -18.69
N GLU A 126 20.43 2.44 -17.74
CA GLU A 126 20.97 2.71 -16.41
C GLU A 126 22.41 3.25 -16.42
N ARG A 127 23.17 2.97 -17.49
CA ARG A 127 24.56 3.42 -17.67
C ARG A 127 24.69 4.86 -18.19
N ILE A 128 23.60 5.50 -18.59
CA ILE A 128 23.67 6.81 -19.27
C ILE A 128 23.64 7.99 -18.30
N GLY A 129 23.54 7.74 -16.99
CA GLY A 129 23.69 8.75 -15.93
C GLY A 129 22.55 9.76 -15.84
N ARG A 130 21.41 9.49 -16.48
CA ARG A 130 20.22 10.34 -16.38
C ARG A 130 19.30 9.86 -15.27
N SER A 131 18.77 10.80 -14.48
CA SER A 131 17.98 10.52 -13.28
C SER A 131 16.74 9.66 -13.57
N GLU A 132 16.10 9.81 -14.73
CA GLU A 132 14.94 9.01 -15.10
C GLU A 132 15.25 7.50 -15.20
N PHE A 133 16.49 7.15 -15.55
CA PHE A 133 16.96 5.78 -15.74
C PHE A 133 17.89 5.28 -14.64
N MET A 134 18.11 6.06 -13.57
CA MET A 134 18.84 5.54 -12.43
C MET A 134 18.01 4.45 -11.74
N PRO A 135 18.55 3.23 -11.55
CA PRO A 135 17.85 2.20 -10.81
C PRO A 135 17.65 2.64 -9.37
N GLN A 136 16.61 2.12 -8.72
CA GLN A 136 16.23 2.51 -7.37
C GLN A 136 15.83 1.28 -6.56
N GLU A 137 16.35 1.18 -5.34
CA GLU A 137 15.97 0.13 -4.39
C GLU A 137 14.55 0.35 -3.87
N ALA A 138 13.92 -0.75 -3.49
CA ALA A 138 12.67 -0.74 -2.76
C ALA A 138 12.84 -0.06 -1.39
N MET A 139 11.86 0.76 -1.00
CA MET A 139 11.83 1.43 0.30
C MET A 139 10.77 0.85 1.23
N HIS A 140 9.86 -0.01 0.73
CA HIS A 140 8.80 -0.68 1.50
C HIS A 140 8.11 0.29 2.47
N ILE A 141 7.71 1.47 1.99
CA ILE A 141 7.24 2.56 2.84
C ILE A 141 5.95 2.14 3.56
N ILE A 142 5.04 1.45 2.87
CA ILE A 142 3.78 1.00 3.47
C ILE A 142 4.03 0.00 4.60
N GLU A 143 4.84 -1.02 4.33
CA GLU A 143 5.21 -2.03 5.32
C GLU A 143 5.87 -1.40 6.55
N ASN A 144 6.87 -0.54 6.32
CA ASN A 144 7.56 0.18 7.40
C ASN A 144 6.62 1.05 8.24
N GLU A 145 5.65 1.76 7.64
CA GLU A 145 4.69 2.57 8.40
C GLU A 145 3.67 1.71 9.16
N ILE A 146 3.28 0.55 8.62
CA ILE A 146 2.42 -0.41 9.31
C ILE A 146 3.16 -1.01 10.51
N ASP A 147 4.37 -1.51 10.31
CA ASP A 147 5.17 -2.13 11.37
C ASP A 147 5.46 -1.15 12.52
N ALA A 148 5.72 0.11 12.18
CA ALA A 148 5.97 1.15 13.17
C ALA A 148 4.77 1.44 14.08
N ILE A 149 3.54 1.32 13.57
CA ILE A 149 2.31 1.65 14.31
C ILE A 149 1.56 0.42 14.83
N LEU A 150 1.94 -0.78 14.38
CA LEU A 150 1.27 -2.03 14.74
C LEU A 150 1.15 -2.22 16.26
N PRO A 151 2.19 -1.97 17.09
CA PRO A 151 2.06 -2.09 18.54
C PRO A 151 0.99 -1.16 19.13
N GLU A 152 0.87 0.07 18.63
CA GLU A 152 -0.14 1.04 19.09
C GLU A 152 -1.55 0.61 18.68
N ILE A 153 -1.70 0.01 17.50
CA ILE A 153 -2.98 -0.55 17.03
C ILE A 153 -3.40 -1.70 17.96
N GLU A 154 -2.49 -2.63 18.24
CA GLU A 154 -2.75 -3.77 19.11
C GLU A 154 -3.19 -3.34 20.51
N GLU A 155 -2.47 -2.37 21.10
CA GLU A 155 -2.83 -1.80 22.39
C GLU A 155 -4.20 -1.10 22.37
N ALA A 156 -4.46 -0.28 21.34
CA ALA A 156 -5.73 0.43 21.21
C ALA A 156 -6.91 -0.53 21.06
N ILE A 157 -6.74 -1.61 20.29
CA ILE A 157 -7.75 -2.67 20.15
C ILE A 157 -7.97 -3.35 21.50
N ALA A 158 -6.91 -3.78 22.19
CA ALA A 158 -7.02 -4.44 23.48
C ALA A 158 -7.77 -3.57 24.51
N ASN A 159 -7.38 -2.30 24.64
CA ASN A 159 -8.04 -1.34 25.52
C ASN A 159 -9.51 -1.11 25.16
N THR A 160 -9.80 -1.04 23.86
CA THR A 160 -11.17 -0.90 23.35
C THR A 160 -12.03 -2.11 23.72
N VAL A 161 -11.49 -3.33 23.57
CA VAL A 161 -12.18 -4.57 23.94
C VAL A 161 -12.47 -4.62 25.43
N VAL A 162 -11.47 -4.33 26.27
CA VAL A 162 -11.62 -4.32 27.73
C VAL A 162 -12.70 -3.33 28.17
N LYS A 163 -12.68 -2.10 27.63
CA LYS A 163 -13.68 -1.08 27.92
C LYS A 163 -15.07 -1.52 27.49
N ALA A 164 -15.18 -2.10 26.29
CA ALA A 164 -16.45 -2.60 25.75
C ALA A 164 -17.05 -3.69 26.66
N ILE A 165 -16.23 -4.62 27.16
CA ILE A 165 -16.67 -5.67 28.09
C ILE A 165 -17.12 -5.05 29.44
N ALA A 166 -16.35 -4.11 30.00
CA ALA A 166 -16.71 -3.45 31.26
C ALA A 166 -18.05 -2.70 31.15
N ASP A 167 -18.30 -2.01 30.04
CA ASP A 167 -19.56 -1.32 29.77
C ASP A 167 -20.74 -2.30 29.64
N MET A 168 -20.51 -3.52 29.15
CA MET A 168 -21.51 -4.58 29.13
C MET A 168 -21.86 -5.06 30.55
N VAL A 169 -20.85 -5.44 31.33
CA VAL A 169 -21.05 -5.97 32.69
C VAL A 169 -21.76 -4.95 33.57
N THR A 170 -21.35 -3.67 33.50
CA THR A 170 -21.97 -2.60 34.31
C THR A 170 -23.40 -2.30 33.90
N LYS A 171 -23.72 -2.35 32.59
CA LYS A 171 -25.09 -2.19 32.10
C LYS A 171 -26.00 -3.32 32.57
N ASP A 172 -25.50 -4.56 32.52
CA ASP A 172 -26.27 -5.74 32.91
C ASP A 172 -26.47 -5.77 34.43
N MET A 173 -25.46 -5.42 35.24
CA MET A 173 -25.62 -5.28 36.70
C MET A 173 -26.68 -4.25 37.10
N LYS A 174 -26.77 -3.11 36.40
CA LYS A 174 -27.81 -2.09 36.66
C LYS A 174 -29.22 -2.55 36.29
N SER A 175 -29.35 -3.60 35.47
CA SER A 175 -30.64 -4.15 35.07
C SER A 175 -31.20 -5.20 36.05
N ILE A 176 -30.38 -5.69 36.99
CA ILE A 176 -30.81 -6.61 38.03
C ILE A 176 -31.63 -5.84 39.08
N ARG A 177 -32.96 -5.93 38.97
CA ARG A 177 -33.88 -5.53 40.05
C ARG A 177 -34.08 -6.73 40.96
N ILE A 178 -33.52 -6.67 42.17
CA ILE A 178 -33.87 -7.61 43.23
C ILE A 178 -35.22 -7.14 43.77
N TYR A 179 -36.28 -7.88 43.44
CA TYR A 179 -37.56 -7.74 44.11
C TYR A 179 -37.46 -8.47 45.44
N ILE A 180 -37.47 -7.72 46.54
CA ILE A 180 -37.50 -8.22 47.92
C ILE A 180 -38.95 -8.16 48.41
#